data_AF-A0A957ZB66-F1
#
_entry.id   AF-A0A957ZB66-F1
#
_cell.length_a   1.000
_cell.length_b   1.000
_cell.length_c   1.000
_cell.angle_alpha   90.00
_cell.angle_beta   90.00
_cell.angle_gamma   90.00
#
_symmetry.space_group_name_H-M   'P 1'
#
loop_
_entity.id
_entity.type
_entity.pdbx_description
1 polymer ?
#
loop_
_entity_poly.entity_id
_entity_poly.type
_entity_poly.pdbx_seq_one_letter_code
_entity_poly.pdbx_strand_id
1 'polypeptide(L)'
;MAVQPETQNKGFFNTILDLADDTFTRITAGISAGEFRKMLRGEPPGRPNPRLRPHSDSFLLHIKPSYYHESVTRFTHTFRLGLLSTYLFILETITGAILMIWYAPTPERAYTDMIRLLSNVPLGQFMRDMHRLGAELMVAIVT
;
A
#
# COMPACT_ATOMS: atom_id res chain seq x y z
N MET A 1 13.70 17.15 -10.58
CA MET A 1 13.11 18.38 -11.16
C MET A 1 13.40 19.54 -10.21
N ALA A 2 14.46 20.30 -10.50
CA ALA A 2 14.71 21.56 -9.82
C ALA A 2 13.85 22.63 -10.52
N VAL A 3 12.79 23.09 -9.86
CA VAL A 3 12.05 24.30 -10.27
C VAL A 3 11.91 25.20 -9.04
N GLN A 4 13.03 25.80 -8.66
CA GLN A 4 13.02 27.08 -7.95
C GLN A 4 13.95 28.01 -8.73
N PRO A 5 13.42 28.71 -9.74
CA PRO A 5 13.84 30.09 -9.90
C PRO A 5 12.69 30.91 -10.49
N GLU A 6 11.80 31.54 -9.70
CA GLU A 6 10.93 32.67 -10.12
C GLU A 6 9.95 33.15 -9.01
N THR A 7 10.20 32.87 -7.72
CA THR A 7 9.29 33.32 -6.64
C THR A 7 9.51 34.77 -6.20
N GLN A 8 10.51 35.47 -6.72
CA GLN A 8 10.87 36.80 -6.22
C GLN A 8 10.01 37.97 -6.72
N ASN A 9 9.19 37.81 -7.77
CA ASN A 9 8.41 38.90 -8.37
C ASN A 9 6.88 38.68 -8.40
N LYS A 10 6.35 37.69 -7.67
CA LYS A 10 4.90 37.39 -7.63
C LYS A 10 4.25 37.92 -6.35
N GLY A 11 3.04 38.46 -6.46
CA GLY A 11 2.25 38.88 -5.29
C GLY A 11 2.00 37.73 -4.30
N PHE A 12 1.86 38.06 -3.01
CA PHE A 12 1.67 37.10 -1.91
C PHE A 12 0.59 36.05 -2.19
N PHE A 13 -0.56 36.48 -2.73
CA PHE A 13 -1.66 35.59 -3.08
C PHE A 13 -1.32 34.59 -4.19
N ASN A 14 -0.57 35.02 -5.22
CA ASN A 14 -0.14 34.12 -6.30
C ASN A 14 0.88 33.11 -5.80
N THR A 15 1.72 33.50 -4.84
CA THR A 15 2.69 32.58 -4.22
C THR A 15 1.98 31.50 -3.39
N ILE A 16 0.92 31.85 -2.66
CA ILE A 16 0.12 30.87 -1.90
C ILE A 16 -0.59 29.89 -2.85
N LEU A 17 -1.16 30.41 -3.95
CA LEU A 17 -1.83 29.56 -4.94
C LEU A 17 -0.86 28.60 -5.62
N ASP A 18 0.33 29.07 -5.99
CA ASP A 18 1.39 28.25 -6.59
C ASP A 18 1.88 27.16 -5.59
N LEU A 19 2.01 27.50 -4.31
CA LEU A 19 2.41 26.55 -3.27
C LEU A 19 1.33 25.48 -3.02
N ALA A 20 0.05 25.88 -3.07
CA ALA A 20 -1.07 24.97 -2.95
C ALA A 20 -1.15 24.01 -4.14
N ASP A 21 -0.94 24.50 -5.37
CA ASP A 21 -0.93 23.65 -6.57
C ASP A 21 0.27 22.70 -6.61
N ASP A 22 1.47 23.12 -6.17
CA ASP A 22 2.63 22.23 -6.03
C ASP A 22 2.38 21.15 -4.96
N THR A 23 1.86 21.54 -3.80
CA THR A 23 1.51 20.58 -2.73
C THR A 23 0.48 19.56 -3.22
N PHE A 24 -0.55 20.05 -3.92
CA PHE A 24 -1.57 19.19 -4.53
C PHE A 24 -0.95 18.23 -5.55
N THR A 25 -0.11 18.74 -6.46
CA THR A 25 0.57 17.95 -7.49
C THR A 25 1.45 16.86 -6.89
N ARG A 26 2.12 17.12 -5.77
CA ARG A 26 2.92 16.11 -5.07
C ARG A 26 2.06 15.02 -4.43
N ILE A 27 0.93 15.38 -3.84
CA ILE A 27 0.00 14.43 -3.22
C ILE A 27 -0.64 13.53 -4.29
N THR A 28 -1.01 14.10 -5.44
CA THR A 28 -1.62 13.38 -6.56
C THR A 28 -0.59 12.71 -7.49
N ALA A 29 0.69 12.74 -7.11
CA ALA A 29 1.80 12.19 -7.88
C ALA A 29 1.83 12.64 -9.34
N GLY A 30 1.66 13.95 -9.60
CA GLY A 30 1.89 14.56 -10.92
C GLY A 30 0.64 15.13 -11.61
N ILE A 31 -0.53 15.17 -10.95
CA ILE A 31 -1.75 15.81 -11.48
C ILE A 31 -1.99 17.15 -10.78
N SER A 32 -1.91 18.27 -11.50
CA SER A 32 -2.21 19.60 -10.94
C SER A 32 -3.71 19.78 -10.64
N ALA A 33 -4.05 20.74 -9.77
CA ALA A 33 -5.43 20.99 -9.38
C ALA A 33 -6.31 21.38 -10.58
N GLY A 34 -5.74 22.13 -11.53
CA GLY A 34 -6.41 22.49 -12.78
C GLY A 34 -6.70 21.28 -13.68
N GLU A 35 -5.75 20.35 -13.80
CA GLU A 35 -5.94 19.15 -14.61
C GLU A 35 -6.91 18.16 -13.96
N PHE A 36 -6.86 18.03 -12.63
CA PHE A 36 -7.82 17.24 -11.87
C PHE A 36 -9.26 17.74 -12.10
N ARG A 37 -9.46 19.06 -12.12
CA ARG A 37 -10.76 19.67 -12.44
C ARG A 37 -11.22 19.35 -13.86
N LYS A 38 -10.32 19.38 -14.85
CA LYS A 38 -10.65 19.01 -16.24
C LYS A 38 -11.00 17.53 -16.38
N MET A 39 -10.31 16.67 -15.63
CA MET A 39 -10.61 15.25 -15.57
C MET A 39 -12.02 14.98 -15.03
N LEU A 40 -12.42 15.65 -13.94
CA LEU A 40 -13.78 15.57 -13.40
C LEU A 40 -14.85 16.04 -14.40
N ARG A 41 -14.48 16.94 -15.31
CA ARG A 41 -15.36 17.43 -16.39
C ARG A 41 -15.39 16.53 -17.63
N GLY A 42 -14.58 15.48 -17.66
CA GLY A 42 -14.48 14.59 -18.83
C GLY A 42 -13.80 15.22 -20.04
N GLU A 43 -13.07 16.33 -19.88
CA GLU A 43 -12.35 16.97 -20.98
C GLU A 43 -11.20 16.07 -21.47
N PRO A 44 -10.86 16.05 -22.77
CA PRO A 44 -9.73 15.28 -23.27
C PRO A 44 -8.39 15.83 -22.72
N PRO A 45 -7.42 14.96 -22.38
CA PRO A 45 -6.14 15.41 -21.85
C PRO A 45 -5.29 16.10 -22.94
N GLY A 46 -4.51 17.10 -22.53
CA GLY A 46 -3.50 17.71 -23.40
C GLY A 46 -2.34 16.73 -23.75
N ARG A 47 -1.50 17.12 -24.70
CA ARG A 47 -0.23 16.42 -25.00
C ARG A 47 0.95 17.26 -24.50
N PRO A 48 1.91 16.69 -23.73
CA PRO A 48 1.98 15.32 -23.19
C PRO A 48 0.89 15.02 -22.16
N ASN A 49 0.40 13.77 -22.09
CA ASN A 49 -0.74 13.38 -21.23
C ASN A 49 -0.37 13.43 -19.73
N PRO A 50 -0.91 14.38 -18.95
CA PRO A 50 -0.60 14.48 -17.52
C PRO A 50 -1.09 13.28 -16.72
N ARG A 51 -2.11 12.56 -17.20
CA ARG A 51 -2.73 11.41 -16.52
C ARG A 51 -1.81 10.18 -16.47
N LEU A 52 -0.75 10.17 -17.27
CA LEU A 52 0.25 9.11 -17.26
C LEU A 52 1.40 9.39 -16.30
N ARG A 53 1.58 10.64 -15.86
CA ARG A 53 2.64 11.02 -14.91
C ARG A 53 2.57 10.27 -13.57
N PRO A 54 1.38 10.02 -12.99
CA PRO A 54 1.31 9.20 -11.79
C PRO A 54 1.85 7.78 -11.97
N HIS A 55 1.77 7.19 -13.17
CA HIS A 55 2.33 5.86 -13.42
C HIS A 55 3.86 5.86 -13.60
N SER A 56 4.46 6.99 -13.97
CA SER A 56 5.92 7.15 -14.06
C SER A 56 6.55 7.61 -12.74
N ASP A 57 5.85 8.48 -12.01
CA ASP A 57 6.42 9.23 -10.89
C ASP A 57 6.00 8.64 -9.52
N SER A 58 4.87 7.93 -9.45
CA SER A 58 4.41 7.28 -8.21
C SER A 58 4.92 5.84 -8.11
N PHE A 59 5.62 5.53 -7.02
CA PHE A 59 6.03 4.16 -6.70
C PHE A 59 4.85 3.18 -6.67
N LEU A 60 3.73 3.55 -6.04
CA LEU A 60 2.59 2.64 -5.87
C LEU A 60 1.86 2.37 -7.19
N LEU A 61 1.69 3.39 -8.03
CA LEU A 61 1.02 3.22 -9.33
C LEU A 61 1.95 2.62 -10.40
N HIS A 62 3.26 2.60 -10.15
CA HIS A 62 4.24 1.92 -10.99
C HIS A 62 4.21 0.39 -10.80
N ILE A 63 3.89 -0.11 -9.61
CA ILE A 63 3.77 -1.56 -9.33
C ILE A 63 2.66 -2.20 -10.16
N LYS A 64 1.56 -1.49 -10.40
CA LYS A 64 0.45 -2.00 -11.19
C LYS A 64 0.73 -1.80 -12.68
N PRO A 65 0.70 -2.86 -13.51
CA PRO A 65 0.82 -2.70 -14.95
C PRO A 65 -0.33 -1.86 -15.52
N SER A 66 0.00 -0.92 -16.41
CA SER A 66 -0.98 -0.01 -17.02
C SER A 66 -1.95 -0.71 -17.97
N TYR A 67 -1.57 -1.87 -18.50
CA TYR A 67 -2.39 -2.67 -19.41
C TYR A 67 -2.20 -4.16 -19.13
N TYR A 68 -3.28 -4.92 -19.23
CA TYR A 68 -3.29 -6.39 -19.22
C TYR A 68 -4.38 -6.88 -20.17
N HIS A 69 -4.21 -8.08 -20.72
CA HIS A 69 -5.19 -8.68 -21.61
C HIS A 69 -6.43 -9.14 -20.83
N GLU A 70 -7.62 -9.10 -21.44
CA GLU A 70 -8.84 -9.48 -20.73
C GLU A 70 -8.82 -10.97 -20.30
N SER A 71 -8.16 -11.84 -21.07
CA SER A 71 -8.07 -13.27 -20.74
C SER A 71 -7.49 -13.55 -19.35
N VAL A 72 -6.54 -12.72 -18.88
CA VAL A 72 -5.89 -12.89 -17.58
C VAL A 72 -6.70 -12.35 -16.41
N THR A 73 -7.81 -11.67 -16.68
CA THR A 73 -8.70 -11.14 -15.61
C THR A 73 -9.61 -12.20 -15.02
N ARG A 74 -9.77 -13.34 -15.70
CA ARG A 74 -10.61 -14.43 -15.22
C ARG A 74 -10.02 -15.02 -13.95
N PHE A 75 -10.85 -15.10 -12.91
CA PHE A 75 -10.46 -15.67 -11.62
C PHE A 75 -9.83 -17.06 -11.74
N THR A 76 -10.33 -17.88 -12.67
CA THR A 76 -9.89 -19.27 -12.87
C THR A 76 -8.47 -19.43 -13.44
N HIS A 77 -7.85 -18.38 -14.01
CA HIS A 77 -6.52 -18.52 -14.60
C HIS A 77 -5.44 -18.76 -13.54
N THR A 78 -5.46 -17.98 -12.47
CA THR A 78 -4.43 -18.03 -11.42
C THR A 78 -5.02 -18.14 -10.03
N PHE A 79 -6.36 -18.23 -9.90
CA PHE A 79 -7.11 -18.16 -8.64
C PHE A 79 -6.75 -16.97 -7.74
N ARG A 80 -6.09 -15.95 -8.30
CA ARG A 80 -5.49 -14.83 -7.58
C ARG A 80 -4.53 -15.27 -6.46
N LEU A 81 -3.84 -16.41 -6.64
CA LEU A 81 -2.94 -17.00 -5.64
C LEU A 81 -1.83 -16.04 -5.20
N GLY A 82 -1.28 -15.23 -6.11
CA GLY A 82 -0.25 -14.23 -5.75
C GLY A 82 -0.77 -13.09 -4.86
N LEU A 83 -2.03 -12.67 -5.04
CA LEU A 83 -2.66 -11.69 -4.14
C LEU A 83 -2.94 -12.35 -2.79
N LEU A 84 -3.40 -13.60 -2.80
CA LEU A 84 -3.72 -14.37 -1.61
C LEU A 84 -2.47 -14.65 -0.76
N SER A 85 -1.33 -14.98 -1.38
CA SER A 85 -0.06 -15.18 -0.68
C SER A 85 0.44 -13.88 -0.04
N THR A 86 0.36 -12.75 -0.76
CA THR A 86 0.72 -11.44 -0.22
C THR A 86 -0.18 -11.05 0.95
N TYR A 87 -1.49 -11.32 0.84
CA TYR A 87 -2.45 -11.09 1.92
C TYR A 87 -2.10 -11.92 3.17
N LEU A 88 -1.82 -13.22 3.01
CA LEU A 88 -1.43 -14.09 4.12
C LEU A 88 -0.09 -13.64 4.74
N PHE A 89 0.88 -13.23 3.94
CA PHE A 89 2.13 -12.68 4.46
C PHE A 89 1.92 -11.43 5.36
N ILE A 90 1.03 -10.52 4.95
CA ILE A 90 0.68 -9.34 5.77
C ILE A 90 -0.05 -9.78 7.04
N LEU A 91 -1.00 -10.70 6.94
CA LEU A 91 -1.71 -11.26 8.09
C LEU A 91 -0.73 -11.88 9.09
N GLU A 92 0.16 -12.75 8.62
CA GLU A 92 1.20 -13.41 9.41
C GLU A 92 2.16 -12.41 10.06
N THR A 93 2.52 -11.35 9.34
CA THR A 93 3.39 -10.28 9.88
C THR A 93 2.70 -9.57 11.05
N ILE A 94 1.41 -9.23 10.90
CA ILE A 94 0.64 -8.52 11.93
C ILE A 94 0.43 -9.43 13.16
N THR A 95 -0.06 -10.65 12.95
CA THR A 95 -0.29 -11.61 14.05
C THR A 95 1.01 -11.97 14.74
N GLY A 96 2.10 -12.17 14.00
CA GLY A 96 3.43 -12.44 14.52
C GLY A 96 3.97 -11.30 15.39
N ALA A 97 3.86 -10.05 14.92
CA ALA A 97 4.27 -8.88 15.69
C ALA A 97 3.49 -8.74 17.00
N ILE A 98 2.18 -9.04 17.00
CA ILE A 98 1.36 -9.05 18.22
C ILE A 98 1.83 -10.15 19.19
N LEU A 99 2.11 -11.35 18.70
CA LEU A 99 2.58 -12.47 19.54
C LEU A 99 3.96 -12.18 20.17
N MET A 100 4.85 -11.49 19.45
CA MET A 100 6.17 -11.11 19.96
C MET A 100 6.11 -10.20 21.20
N ILE A 101 5.03 -9.43 21.40
CA ILE A 101 4.86 -8.61 22.62
C ILE A 101 4.78 -9.47 23.88
N TRP A 102 4.23 -10.67 23.77
CA TRP A 102 3.92 -11.57 24.89
C TRP A 102 4.83 -12.80 24.94
N TYR A 103 5.72 -12.97 23.97
CA TYR A 103 6.61 -14.14 23.85
C TYR A 103 8.08 -13.74 24.04
N ALA A 104 8.75 -14.33 25.04
CA ALA A 104 10.19 -14.16 25.22
C ALA A 104 10.97 -15.31 24.54
N PRO A 105 11.97 -15.00 23.68
CA PRO A 105 12.80 -16.00 23.00
C PRO A 105 13.91 -16.55 23.91
N THR A 106 13.54 -17.09 25.08
CA THR A 106 14.46 -17.69 26.06
C THR A 106 13.98 -19.08 26.47
N PRO A 107 14.84 -20.11 26.53
CA PRO A 107 14.44 -21.49 26.85
C PRO A 107 13.64 -21.61 28.15
N GLU A 108 13.94 -20.78 29.15
CA GLU A 108 13.34 -20.81 30.48
C GLU A 108 11.89 -20.31 30.48
N ARG A 109 11.52 -19.46 29.51
CA ARG A 109 10.22 -18.78 29.48
C ARG A 109 9.34 -19.14 28.28
N ALA A 110 9.92 -19.63 27.19
CA ALA A 110 9.21 -19.87 25.93
C ALA A 110 7.93 -20.71 26.10
N TYR A 111 8.00 -21.80 26.88
CA TYR A 111 6.84 -22.66 27.13
C TYR A 111 5.80 -21.98 28.04
N THR A 112 6.23 -21.35 29.13
CA THR A 112 5.33 -20.65 30.06
C THR A 112 4.61 -19.49 29.39
N ASP A 113 5.30 -18.73 28.55
CA ASP A 113 4.72 -17.61 27.81
C ASP A 113 3.72 -18.11 26.74
N MET A 114 3.94 -19.28 26.14
CA MET A 114 2.97 -19.95 25.27
C MET A 114 1.69 -20.35 26.03
N ILE A 115 1.80 -20.88 27.25
CA ILE A 115 0.64 -21.16 28.10
C ILE A 115 -0.10 -19.87 28.50
N ARG A 116 0.64 -18.78 28.78
CA ARG A 116 0.03 -17.48 29.08
C ARG A 116 -0.74 -16.91 27.89
N LEU A 117 -0.21 -17.02 26.67
CA LEU A 117 -0.90 -16.65 25.44
C LEU A 117 -2.24 -17.38 25.27
N LEU A 118 -2.31 -18.65 25.67
CA LEU A 118 -3.54 -19.44 25.60
C LEU A 118 -4.57 -19.09 26.67
N SER A 119 -4.15 -18.66 27.86
CA SER A 119 -5.01 -18.61 29.04
C SER A 119 -5.30 -17.21 29.57
N ASN A 120 -4.31 -16.30 29.51
CA ASN A 120 -4.34 -15.03 30.23
C ASN A 120 -4.30 -13.81 29.29
N VAL A 121 -3.86 -13.97 28.04
CA VAL A 121 -3.82 -12.88 27.06
C VAL A 121 -5.16 -12.79 26.33
N PRO A 122 -5.85 -11.63 26.35
CA PRO A 122 -7.07 -11.43 25.59
C PRO A 122 -6.84 -11.69 24.10
N LEU A 123 -7.66 -12.55 23.49
CA LEU A 123 -7.51 -13.01 22.10
C LEU A 123 -6.17 -13.71 21.80
N GLY A 124 -5.36 -14.06 22.80
CA GLY A 124 -4.03 -14.65 22.58
C GLY A 124 -4.10 -16.01 21.90
N GLN A 125 -5.05 -16.87 22.32
CA GLN A 125 -5.31 -18.15 21.65
C GLN A 125 -5.71 -17.95 20.19
N PHE A 126 -6.65 -17.04 19.94
CA PHE A 126 -7.13 -16.73 18.58
C PHE A 126 -6.01 -16.23 17.68
N MET A 127 -5.17 -15.30 18.15
CA MET A 127 -4.04 -14.78 17.38
C MET A 127 -3.00 -15.86 17.08
N ARG A 128 -2.71 -16.74 18.05
CA ARG A 128 -1.79 -17.87 17.86
C ARG A 128 -2.33 -18.86 16.84
N ASP A 129 -3.58 -19.28 16.96
CA ASP A 129 -4.17 -20.25 16.04
C ASP A 129 -4.31 -19.66 14.63
N MET A 130 -4.61 -18.35 14.52
CA MET A 130 -4.59 -17.64 13.25
C MET A 130 -3.20 -17.63 12.60
N HIS A 131 -2.15 -17.29 13.36
CA HIS A 131 -0.76 -17.29 12.86
C HIS A 131 -0.31 -18.70 12.44
N ARG A 132 -0.71 -19.74 13.18
CA ARG A 132 -0.39 -21.12 12.80
C ARG A 132 -1.10 -21.53 11.51
N LEU A 133 -2.42 -21.34 11.44
CA LEU A 133 -3.22 -21.72 10.28
C LEU A 133 -2.88 -20.87 9.05
N GLY A 134 -2.59 -19.59 9.22
CA GLY A 134 -2.19 -18.70 8.14
C GLY A 134 -0.82 -19.06 7.58
N ALA A 135 0.14 -19.48 8.42
CA ALA A 135 1.42 -20.03 7.95
C ALA A 135 1.23 -21.33 7.15
N GLU A 136 0.40 -22.26 7.64
CA GLU A 136 0.07 -23.51 6.93
C GLU A 136 -0.58 -23.22 5.56
N LEU A 137 -1.54 -22.29 5.51
CA LEU A 137 -2.19 -21.87 4.27
C LEU A 137 -1.23 -21.16 3.31
N MET A 138 -0.34 -20.31 3.82
CA MET A 138 0.62 -19.57 3.00
C MET A 138 1.55 -20.53 2.25
N VAL A 139 2.05 -21.54 2.95
CA VAL A 139 2.89 -22.59 2.33
C VAL A 139 2.09 -23.35 1.28
N ALA A 140 0.84 -23.73 1.58
CA ALA A 140 -0.02 -24.43 0.61
C ALA A 140 -0.33 -23.62 -0.66
N ILE A 141 -0.35 -22.28 -0.58
CA ILE A 141 -0.65 -21.39 -1.72
C ILE A 141 0.59 -21.09 -2.57
N VAL A 142 1.78 -21.09 -1.96
CA VAL A 142 3.06 -20.82 -2.65
C VAL A 142 3.63 -22.08 -3.30
N THR A 143 3.24 -23.27 -2.83
CA THR A 143 3.68 -24.57 -3.38
C THR A 143 2.95 -24.91 -4.67
#